data_AF-A0A1Y6G3U8-F1
#
_entry.id   AF-A0A1Y6G3U8-F1
#
_cell.length_a   1.000
_cell.length_b   1.000
_cell.length_c   1.000
_cell.angle_alpha   90.00
_cell.angle_beta   90.00
_cell.angle_gamma   90.00
#
_symmetry.space_group_name_H-M   'P 1'
#
loop_
_entity.id
_entity.type
_entity.pdbx_description
1 polymer ?
#
loop_
_entity_poly.entity_id
_entity_poly.type
_entity_poly.pdbx_seq_one_letter_code
_entity_poly.pdbx_strand_id
1 'polypeptide(L)' 'MKNNQRKAVHQKRQFLINELIRSGIFKKNNKHLYEWTLGELETEYQYIETNSLDSSTKTIR' A
#
# COMPACT_ATOMS: atom_id res chain seq x y z
N MET A 1 -15.05 -14.48 22.26
CA MET A 1 -13.91 -13.56 22.03
C MET A 1 -13.80 -13.29 20.53
N LYS A 2 -14.35 -12.17 20.03
CA LYS A 2 -14.44 -11.84 18.57
C LYS A 2 -13.69 -10.55 18.21
N ASN A 3 -12.76 -10.12 19.06
CA ASN A 3 -12.16 -8.79 19.00
C ASN A 3 -10.77 -8.77 18.34
N ASN A 4 -10.19 -9.95 18.06
CA ASN A 4 -8.82 -10.04 17.54
C ASN A 4 -8.73 -9.71 16.04
N GLN A 5 -9.77 -10.03 15.27
CA GLN A 5 -9.80 -9.80 13.82
C GLN A 5 -9.81 -8.31 13.47
N ARG A 6 -10.56 -7.50 14.24
CA ARG A 6 -10.60 -6.04 14.03
C ARG A 6 -9.26 -5.38 14.32
N LYS A 7 -8.53 -5.86 15.33
CA LYS A 7 -7.17 -5.38 15.65
C LYS A 7 -6.18 -5.74 14.56
N ALA A 8 -6.23 -6.97 14.05
CA ALA A 8 -5.33 -7.42 12.97
C ALA A 8 -5.54 -6.59 11.69
N VAL A 9 -6.79 -6.35 11.31
CA VAL A 9 -7.14 -5.50 10.15
C VAL A 9 -6.65 -4.06 10.33
N HIS A 10 -6.85 -3.49 11.53
CA HIS A 10 -6.39 -2.14 11.83
C HIS A 10 -4.86 -2.01 11.75
N GLN A 11 -4.13 -2.97 12.33
CA GLN A 11 -2.67 -3.02 12.27
C GLN A 11 -2.16 -3.15 10.84
N LYS A 12 -2.76 -4.05 10.04
CA LYS A 12 -2.41 -4.24 8.62
C LYS A 12 -2.62 -2.95 7.83
N ARG A 13 -3.73 -2.23 8.11
CA ARG A 13 -4.03 -0.95 7.47
C ARG A 13 -2.99 0.13 7.81
N GLN A 14 -2.62 0.26 9.08
CA GLN A 14 -1.57 1.19 9.51
C GLN A 14 -0.20 0.85 8.90
N PHE A 15 0.11 -0.45 8.80
CA PHE A 15 1.34 -0.92 8.17
C PHE A 15 1.40 -0.49 6.69
N LEU A 16 0.35 -0.75 5.92
CA LEU A 16 0.28 -0.36 4.50
C LEU A 16 0.39 1.16 4.32
N ILE A 17 -0.29 1.94 5.15
CA ILE A 17 -0.19 3.41 5.09
C ILE A 17 1.26 3.87 5.31
N ASN A 18 1.95 3.32 6.32
CA ASN A 18 3.35 3.65 6.58
C ASN A 18 4.27 3.25 5.43
N GLU A 19 4.06 2.07 4.82
CA GLU A 19 4.86 1.62 3.68
C GLU A 19 4.62 2.49 2.42
N LEU A 20 3.37 2.85 2.14
CA LEU A 20 3.04 3.77 1.05
C LEU A 20 3.69 5.13 1.26
N ILE A 21 3.63 5.66 2.49
CA ILE A 21 4.32 6.90 2.88
C ILE A 21 5.84 6.78 2.69
N ARG A 22 6.44 5.66 3.09
CA ARG A 22 7.88 5.37 2.90
C ARG A 22 8.27 5.28 1.43
N SER A 23 7.38 4.77 0.59
CA SER A 23 7.54 4.75 -0.87
C SER A 23 7.39 6.15 -1.51
N GLY A 24 6.96 7.15 -0.75
CA GLY A 24 6.78 8.53 -1.22
C GLY A 24 5.35 8.86 -1.65
N ILE A 25 4.39 7.97 -1.40
CA ILE A 25 2.97 8.18 -1.68
C ILE A 25 2.30 8.66 -0.40
N PHE A 26 1.94 9.94 -0.36
CA PHE A 26 1.28 10.55 0.80
C PHE A 26 -0.22 10.79 0.57
N LYS A 27 -0.57 11.05 -0.70
CA LYS A 27 -1.93 11.31 -1.17
C LYS A 27 -1.99 10.94 -2.64
N LYS A 28 -3.09 10.34 -3.07
CA LYS A 28 -3.32 9.98 -4.47
C LYS A 28 -4.75 10.38 -4.80
N ASN A 29 -4.91 11.00 -5.97
CA ASN A 29 -6.20 11.50 -6.45
C ASN A 29 -6.91 12.51 -5.51
N ASN A 30 -6.14 13.42 -4.91
CA ASN A 30 -6.61 14.40 -3.90
C ASN A 30 -7.23 13.81 -2.63
N LYS A 31 -7.15 12.49 -2.42
CA LYS A 31 -7.56 11.82 -1.19
C LYS A 31 -6.34 11.43 -0.37
N HIS A 32 -6.48 11.54 0.95
CA HIS A 32 -5.45 11.07 1.87
C HIS A 32 -5.48 9.53 1.95
N LEU A 33 -4.32 8.91 2.20
CA LEU A 33 -4.24 7.45 2.44
C LEU A 33 -5.16 6.96 3.56
N TYR A 34 -5.50 7.82 4.52
CA TYR A 34 -6.46 7.51 5.57
C TYR A 34 -7.92 7.39 5.09
N GLU A 35 -8.25 7.99 3.95
CA GLU A 35 -9.56 7.88 3.31
C GLU A 35 -9.66 6.63 2.43
N TRP A 36 -8.53 5.96 2.17
CA TRP A 36 -8.47 4.76 1.36
C TRP A 36 -8.93 3.53 2.15
N THR A 37 -9.61 2.64 1.44
CA THR A 37 -9.99 1.34 1.98
C THR A 37 -8.76 0.41 2.08
N LEU A 38 -8.84 -0.63 2.93
CA LEU A 38 -7.74 -1.59 3.07
C LEU A 38 -7.34 -2.20 1.72
N GLY A 39 -8.31 -2.55 0.87
CA GLY A 39 -8.05 -3.15 -0.43
C GLY A 39 -7.35 -2.19 -1.41
N GLU A 40 -7.66 -0.90 -1.37
CA GLU A 40 -6.94 0.11 -2.17
C GLU A 40 -5.49 0.25 -1.70
N LEU A 41 -5.26 0.27 -0.39
CA LEU A 41 -3.90 0.31 0.19
C LEU A 41 -3.10 -0.96 -0.18
N GLU A 42 -3.71 -2.14 -0.11
CA GLU A 42 -3.08 -3.41 -0.53
C GLU A 42 -2.76 -3.43 -2.02
N THR A 43 -3.67 -2.93 -2.86
CA THR A 43 -3.48 -2.87 -4.31
C THR A 43 -2.33 -1.96 -4.69
N GLU A 44 -2.24 -0.76 -4.09
CA GLU A 44 -1.10 0.13 -4.35
C GLU A 44 0.19 -0.41 -3.79
N TYR A 45 0.17 -0.99 -2.59
CA TYR A 45 1.38 -1.60 -2.02
C TYR A 45 1.90 -2.72 -2.94
N GLN A 46 1.01 -3.61 -3.40
CA GLN A 46 1.36 -4.66 -4.36
C GLN A 46 1.83 -4.08 -5.70
N TYR A 47 1.23 -2.98 -6.17
CA TYR A 47 1.66 -2.29 -7.38
C TYR A 47 3.08 -1.76 -7.22
N ILE A 48 3.44 -1.13 -6.10
CA ILE A 48 4.80 -0.64 -5.83
C ILE A 48 5.77 -1.81 -5.72
N GLU A 49 5.41 -2.86 -4.99
CA GLU A 49 6.23 -4.07 -4.84
C GLU A 49 6.48 -4.74 -6.20
N THR A 50 5.46 -4.79 -7.05
CA THR A 50 5.56 -5.34 -8.42
C THR A 50 6.34 -4.41 -9.36
N ASN A 51 6.11 -3.09 -9.31
CA ASN A 51 6.84 -2.13 -10.15
C ASN A 51 8.31 -1.98 -9.72
N SER A 52 8.62 -2.20 -8.45
CA SER A 52 10.00 -2.28 -7.98
C SER A 52 10.76 -3.48 -8.59
N LEU A 53 10.05 -4.46 -9.15
CA LEU A 53 10.62 -5.61 -9.89
C LEU A 53 10.61 -5.39 -11.42
N ASP A 54 9.84 -4.41 -11.92
CA ASP A 54 9.73 -4.09 -13.35
C ASP A 54 10.74 -3.02 -13.82
N SER A 55 11.63 -2.52 -12.97
CA SER A 55 12.71 -1.64 -13.42
C SER A 55 13.91 -2.38 -14.04
N SER A 56 13.88 -3.71 -14.17
CA SER A 56 14.99 -4.53 -14.71
C SER A 56 14.76 -5.14 -16.10
N THR A 57 13.61 -4.92 -16.77
CA THR A 57 13.31 -5.62 -18.05
C THR A 57 12.93 -4.70 -19.21
N LYS A 58 13.62 -3.56 -19.39
CA LYS A 58 13.67 -2.95 -20.74
C LYS A 58 14.88 -2.06 -20.99
N THR A 59 16.03 -2.66 -21.28
CA THR A 59 17.02 -2.12 -22.24
C THR A 59 17.95 -3.25 -22.64
N ILE A 60 17.63 -3.93 -23.74
CA ILE A 60 18.64 -4.35 -24.72
C ILE A 60 18.05 -3.95 -26.07
N ARG A 61 18.73 -2.98 -26.69
CA ARG A 61 18.56 -2.54 -28.07
C ARG A 61 19.04 -3.63 -29.03
#